data_AF-A0A3M0YN97-F1
#
_entry.id   AF-A0A3M0YN97-F1
#
_cell.length_a   1.000
_cell.length_b   1.000
_cell.length_c   1.000
_cell.angle_alpha   90.00
_cell.angle_beta   90.00
_cell.angle_gamma   90.00
#
_symmetry.space_group_name_H-M   'P 1'
#
loop_
_entity.id
_entity.type
_entity.pdbx_description
1 polymer ?
#
loop_
_entity_poly.entity_id
_entity_poly.type
_entity_poly.pdbx_seq_one_letter_code
_entity_poly.pdbx_strand_id
1 'polypeptide(L)'
;MQHNSKTFIVRHYILNLIERGTLKTGDQVEPARQLAQRLGISFLKTQQAIQSLVQDGILETRGRKGVFVQKNWQERTLGENVSMFRQPEAFPWMPGLTEILAERVPGIRFTYHFRECMIELRTTLHLFEHADEYLDLRPILESCYPGENDFFSEAIRPFREGERILGIPFAFSPRVIYYNPHLFKRHGCPLPQADWSWEDFMECLRRLRRELPPEKILNWQAMAYYWLNFVYRAGGRLFVHHQEGGQPELQLDSPRSKRGLAAFLELGEVLNFRTQTSIVRDAFLRGEAAMYFEGRQFLNHLMTAGYEEWEAVPMPHFTDGEDVTSQSSDVLC
;
A
#
# COMPACT_ATOMS: atom_id res chain seq x y z
N MET A 1 -12.72 -13.96 29.04
CA MET A 1 -11.34 -13.96 29.57
C MET A 1 -10.81 -12.52 29.64
N GLN A 2 -11.08 -11.79 30.73
CA GLN A 2 -10.80 -10.34 30.85
C GLN A 2 -9.47 -10.01 31.56
N HIS A 3 -8.59 -10.99 31.79
CA HIS A 3 -7.43 -10.84 32.69
C HIS A 3 -6.09 -10.46 32.03
N ASN A 4 -6.09 -10.17 30.71
CA ASN A 4 -4.87 -9.92 29.94
C ASN A 4 -4.69 -8.48 29.40
N SER A 5 -5.66 -7.57 29.57
CA SER A 5 -5.59 -6.23 28.92
C SER A 5 -4.41 -5.37 29.40
N LYS A 6 -4.08 -5.39 30.70
CA LYS A 6 -2.99 -4.56 31.24
C LYS A 6 -1.60 -5.00 30.77
N THR A 7 -1.39 -6.30 30.56
CA THR A 7 -0.13 -6.80 29.99
C THR A 7 0.02 -6.30 28.56
N PHE A 8 -1.06 -6.32 27.77
CA PHE A 8 -1.07 -5.76 26.40
C PHE A 8 -0.78 -4.26 26.37
N ILE A 9 -1.33 -3.48 27.30
CA ILE A 9 -1.04 -2.04 27.37
C ILE A 9 0.46 -1.79 27.49
N VAL A 10 1.15 -2.53 28.38
CA VAL A 10 2.60 -2.39 28.57
C VAL A 10 3.36 -2.88 27.32
N ARG A 11 2.99 -4.03 26.74
CA ARG A 11 3.59 -4.55 25.50
C ARG A 11 3.48 -3.52 24.37
N HIS A 12 2.27 -3.03 24.11
CA HIS A 12 1.96 -2.07 23.05
C HIS A 12 2.69 -0.75 23.27
N TYR A 13 2.82 -0.29 24.52
CA TYR A 13 3.59 0.91 24.83
C TYR A 13 5.06 0.76 24.40
N ILE A 14 5.73 -0.34 24.79
CA ILE A 14 7.14 -0.58 24.41
C ILE A 14 7.27 -0.75 22.89
N LEU A 15 6.41 -1.57 22.28
CA LEU A 15 6.41 -1.79 20.84
C LEU A 15 6.18 -0.49 20.06
N ASN A 16 5.31 0.42 20.54
CA ASN A 16 5.12 1.74 19.92
C ASN A 16 6.37 2.61 19.98
N LEU A 17 7.12 2.57 21.10
CA LEU A 17 8.38 3.31 21.18
C LEU A 17 9.42 2.78 20.21
N ILE A 18 9.46 1.46 20.00
CA ILE A 18 10.36 0.81 19.06
C ILE A 18 9.96 1.13 17.62
N GLU A 19 8.69 0.92 17.25
CA GLU A 19 8.16 1.19 15.90
C GLU A 19 8.30 2.66 15.49
N ARG A 20 8.17 3.61 16.44
CA ARG A 20 8.35 5.04 16.17
C ARG A 20 9.82 5.48 16.14
N GLY A 21 10.76 4.57 16.40
CA GLY A 21 12.19 4.86 16.46
C GLY A 21 12.64 5.64 17.70
N THR A 22 11.76 5.81 18.69
CA THR A 22 12.09 6.42 20.00
C THR A 22 13.02 5.52 20.80
N LEU A 23 12.82 4.20 20.72
CA LEU A 23 13.77 3.19 21.17
C LEU A 23 14.38 2.49 19.95
N LYS A 24 15.70 2.51 19.84
CA LYS A 24 16.45 1.86 18.77
C LYS A 24 17.08 0.56 19.27
N THR A 25 17.53 -0.28 18.35
CA THR A 25 18.28 -1.49 18.66
C THR A 25 19.44 -1.19 19.61
N GLY A 26 19.49 -1.91 20.71
CA GLY A 26 20.51 -1.76 21.75
C GLY A 26 20.22 -0.69 22.81
N ASP A 27 19.17 0.12 22.65
CA ASP A 27 18.72 1.06 23.68
C ASP A 27 18.11 0.31 24.87
N GLN A 28 18.26 0.89 26.06
CA GLN A 28 17.71 0.33 27.29
C GLN A 28 16.23 0.67 27.40
N VAL A 29 15.40 -0.35 27.66
CA VAL A 29 14.00 -0.17 28.04
C VAL A 29 13.95 0.36 29.46
N GLU A 30 13.04 1.31 29.70
CA GLU A 30 12.83 1.87 31.03
C GLU A 30 12.64 0.77 32.09
N PRO A 31 13.28 0.88 33.28
CA PRO A 31 13.14 -0.11 34.34
C PRO A 31 11.68 -0.37 34.71
N ALA A 32 11.33 -1.65 34.89
CA ALA A 32 9.95 -2.10 35.10
C ALA A 32 9.21 -1.37 36.24
N ARG A 33 9.89 -0.90 37.30
CA ARG A 33 9.27 -0.11 38.38
C ARG A 33 8.85 1.29 37.92
N GLN A 34 9.70 1.96 37.15
CA GLN A 34 9.42 3.29 36.60
C GLN A 34 8.31 3.19 35.55
N LEU A 35 8.38 2.17 34.68
CA LEU A 35 7.36 1.93 33.67
C LEU A 35 5.99 1.60 34.29
N ALA A 36 5.96 0.78 35.34
CA ALA A 36 4.75 0.47 36.10
C ALA A 36 4.11 1.73 36.71
N GLN A 37 4.92 2.59 37.32
CA GLN A 37 4.45 3.86 37.88
C GLN A 37 3.91 4.79 36.79
N ARG A 38 4.62 4.93 35.67
CA ARG A 38 4.20 5.79 34.55
C ARG A 38 2.86 5.37 33.97
N LEU A 39 2.68 4.07 33.76
CA LEU A 39 1.47 3.54 33.14
C LEU A 39 0.33 3.29 34.13
N GLY A 40 0.56 3.46 35.44
CA GLY A 40 -0.43 3.12 36.47
C GLY A 40 -0.79 1.63 36.50
N ILE A 41 0.14 0.76 36.11
CA ILE A 41 -0.04 -0.69 36.02
C ILE A 41 0.79 -1.38 37.10
N SER A 42 0.32 -2.52 37.62
CA SER A 42 1.05 -3.23 38.67
C SER A 42 2.44 -3.64 38.19
N PHE A 43 3.41 -3.60 39.11
CA PHE A 43 4.79 -4.01 38.82
C PHE A 43 4.86 -5.43 38.25
N LEU A 44 4.09 -6.37 38.82
CA LEU A 44 4.04 -7.75 38.35
C LEU A 44 3.55 -7.87 36.90
N LYS A 45 2.48 -7.15 36.51
CA LYS A 45 1.97 -7.16 35.13
C LYS A 45 2.96 -6.51 34.16
N THR A 46 3.66 -5.46 34.61
CA THR A 46 4.72 -4.80 33.81
C THR A 46 5.91 -5.73 33.60
N GLN A 47 6.34 -6.48 34.63
CA GLN A 47 7.38 -7.49 34.48
C GLN A 47 6.95 -8.62 33.55
N GLN A 48 5.72 -9.12 33.66
CA GLN A 48 5.17 -10.14 32.76
C GLN A 48 5.18 -9.67 31.30
N ALA A 49 4.78 -8.42 31.04
CA ALA A 49 4.82 -7.84 29.70
C ALA A 49 6.26 -7.75 29.14
N ILE A 50 7.20 -7.23 29.92
CA ILE A 50 8.61 -7.14 29.49
C ILE A 50 9.17 -8.54 29.24
N GLN A 51 8.90 -9.51 30.12
CA GLN A 51 9.39 -10.87 29.96
C GLN A 51 8.80 -11.57 28.74
N SER A 52 7.52 -11.32 28.43
CA SER A 52 6.93 -11.83 27.18
C SER A 52 7.60 -11.24 25.94
N LEU A 53 7.94 -9.95 25.92
CA LEU A 53 8.69 -9.35 24.81
C LEU A 53 10.12 -9.87 24.70
N VAL A 54 10.71 -10.32 25.81
CA VAL A 54 12.00 -11.03 25.79
C VAL A 54 11.85 -12.44 25.20
N GLN A 55 10.77 -13.14 25.54
CA GLN A 55 10.46 -14.46 24.95
C GLN A 55 10.21 -14.36 23.44
N ASP A 56 9.54 -13.29 23.01
CA ASP A 56 9.28 -13.02 21.59
C ASP A 56 10.54 -12.58 20.81
N GLY A 57 11.69 -12.39 21.49
CA GLY A 57 12.93 -11.96 20.87
C GLY A 57 12.93 -10.49 20.41
N ILE A 58 12.01 -9.68 20.94
CA ILE A 58 11.96 -8.23 20.72
C ILE A 58 12.94 -7.50 21.65
N LEU A 59 13.04 -8.00 22.88
CA LEU A 59 13.91 -7.49 23.91
C LEU A 59 14.90 -8.56 24.35
N GLU A 60 16.03 -8.13 24.91
CA GLU A 60 17.00 -9.01 25.52
C GLU A 60 17.38 -8.53 26.92
N THR A 61 17.67 -9.47 27.82
CA THR A 61 18.16 -9.15 29.17
C THR A 61 19.68 -9.20 29.19
N ARG A 62 20.35 -8.09 29.56
CA ARG A 62 21.81 -8.01 29.66
C ARG A 62 22.26 -8.08 31.12
N GLY A 63 22.08 -9.23 31.75
CA GLY A 63 22.44 -9.46 33.16
C GLY A 63 21.86 -8.39 34.10
N ARG A 64 22.69 -7.82 34.99
CA ARG A 64 22.29 -6.75 35.92
C ARG A 64 22.14 -5.37 35.28
N LYS A 65 22.43 -5.21 33.98
CA LYS A 65 22.37 -3.92 33.28
C LYS A 65 20.96 -3.54 32.84
N GLY A 66 20.00 -4.48 32.86
CA GLY A 66 18.60 -4.24 32.51
C GLY A 66 18.17 -4.94 31.22
N VAL A 67 17.07 -4.46 30.65
CA VAL A 67 16.44 -4.99 29.42
C VAL A 67 16.67 -4.00 28.27
N PHE A 68 16.99 -4.52 27.09
CA PHE A 68 17.40 -3.74 25.93
C PHE A 68 16.64 -4.20 24.69
N VAL A 69 16.50 -3.33 23.70
CA VAL A 69 15.93 -3.71 22.39
C VAL A 69 16.90 -4.67 21.68
N GLN A 70 16.42 -5.84 21.31
CA GLN A 70 17.22 -6.88 20.66
C GLN A 70 17.57 -6.48 19.22
N LYS A 71 18.72 -6.96 18.73
CA LYS A 71 19.06 -6.87 17.31
C LYS A 71 18.11 -7.76 16.49
N ASN A 72 17.71 -7.30 15.31
CA ASN A 72 16.80 -8.01 14.40
C ASN A 72 15.43 -8.33 15.02
N TRP A 73 14.91 -7.45 15.90
CA TRP A 73 13.55 -7.57 16.40
C TRP A 73 12.51 -7.51 15.26
N GLN A 74 12.84 -6.87 14.14
CA GLN A 74 12.00 -6.77 12.94
C GLN A 74 11.75 -8.11 12.26
N GLU A 75 12.61 -9.10 12.49
CA GLU A 75 12.53 -10.47 11.93
C GLU A 75 11.77 -11.42 12.88
N ARG A 76 11.01 -10.88 13.84
CA ARG A 76 10.25 -11.67 14.81
C ARG A 76 8.77 -11.65 14.45
N THR A 77 8.15 -12.82 14.38
CA THR A 77 6.71 -12.95 14.17
C THR A 77 5.98 -12.79 15.51
N LEU A 78 5.07 -11.80 15.59
CA LEU A 78 4.16 -11.68 16.73
C LEU A 78 2.75 -12.14 16.30
N GLY A 79 2.13 -13.03 17.07
CA GLY A 79 0.83 -13.62 16.73
C GLY A 79 -0.36 -12.64 16.83
N GLU A 80 -0.20 -11.48 17.45
CA GLU A 80 -1.27 -10.48 17.62
C GLU A 80 -1.08 -9.26 16.69
N ASN A 81 -0.12 -9.35 15.77
CA ASN A 81 0.23 -8.26 14.87
C ASN A 81 -0.28 -8.51 13.46
N VAL A 82 -0.73 -7.43 12.85
CA VAL A 82 -0.89 -7.29 11.41
C VAL A 82 0.23 -6.39 10.90
N SER A 83 1.14 -6.94 10.09
CA SER A 83 2.16 -6.12 9.43
C SER A 83 1.57 -5.45 8.20
N MET A 84 1.85 -4.18 7.99
CA MET A 84 1.39 -3.39 6.86
C MET A 84 2.58 -2.99 5.99
N PHE A 85 2.33 -2.72 4.71
CA PHE A 85 3.36 -2.21 3.79
C PHE A 85 3.61 -0.69 3.88
N ARG A 86 2.86 0.02 4.72
CA ARG A 86 3.07 1.43 5.11
C ARG A 86 2.71 1.65 6.58
N GLN A 87 3.12 2.77 7.16
CA GLN A 87 2.69 3.16 8.50
C GLN A 87 1.14 3.24 8.56
N PRO A 88 0.50 2.75 9.63
CA PRO A 88 -0.95 2.79 9.78
C PRO A 88 -1.55 4.19 9.55
N GLU A 89 -0.88 5.24 10.00
CA GLU A 89 -1.32 6.62 9.83
C GLU A 89 -1.35 7.10 8.37
N ALA A 90 -0.68 6.38 7.45
CA ALA A 90 -0.73 6.66 6.02
C ALA A 90 -2.05 6.24 5.36
N PHE A 91 -2.87 5.43 6.04
CA PHE A 91 -4.12 4.90 5.52
C PHE A 91 -5.32 5.63 6.17
N PRO A 92 -6.09 6.42 5.41
CA PRO A 92 -7.17 7.22 5.99
C PRO A 92 -8.29 6.40 6.67
N TRP A 93 -8.46 5.14 6.28
CA TRP A 93 -9.47 4.23 6.82
C TRP A 93 -9.05 3.51 8.11
N MET A 94 -7.79 3.65 8.55
CA MET A 94 -7.28 2.93 9.72
C MET A 94 -8.00 3.22 11.04
N PRO A 95 -8.40 4.47 11.36
CA PRO A 95 -9.16 4.72 12.58
C PRO A 95 -10.46 3.91 12.65
N GLY A 96 -11.23 3.89 11.54
CA GLY A 96 -12.48 3.13 11.46
C GLY A 96 -12.27 1.62 11.50
N LEU A 97 -11.25 1.10 10.80
CA LEU A 97 -10.91 -0.33 10.89
C LEU A 97 -10.50 -0.73 12.31
N THR A 98 -9.71 0.10 12.98
CA THR A 98 -9.26 -0.15 14.35
C THR A 98 -10.45 -0.22 15.32
N GLU A 99 -11.43 0.67 15.16
CA GLU A 99 -12.66 0.65 15.97
C GLU A 99 -13.47 -0.64 15.77
N ILE A 100 -13.69 -1.04 14.51
CA ILE A 100 -14.42 -2.27 14.16
C ILE A 100 -13.73 -3.52 14.74
N LEU A 101 -12.39 -3.56 14.68
CA LEU A 101 -11.63 -4.72 15.13
C LEU A 101 -11.43 -4.77 16.64
N ALA A 102 -11.45 -3.63 17.34
CA ALA A 102 -11.27 -3.59 18.79
C ALA A 102 -12.30 -4.47 19.54
N GLU A 103 -13.52 -4.59 19.00
CA GLU A 103 -14.57 -5.43 19.57
C GLU A 103 -14.38 -6.93 19.26
N ARG A 104 -13.85 -7.23 18.07
CA ARG A 104 -13.80 -8.61 17.52
C ARG A 104 -12.49 -9.33 17.81
N VAL A 105 -11.38 -8.60 17.81
CA VAL A 105 -10.03 -9.12 18.03
C VAL A 105 -9.30 -8.24 19.06
N PRO A 106 -9.65 -8.38 20.35
CA PRO A 106 -9.02 -7.57 21.40
C PRO A 106 -7.51 -7.79 21.44
N GLY A 107 -6.74 -6.70 21.37
CA GLY A 107 -5.28 -6.75 21.40
C GLY A 107 -4.61 -6.77 20.02
N ILE A 108 -5.37 -6.78 18.92
CA ILE A 108 -4.80 -6.66 17.58
C ILE A 108 -3.97 -5.37 17.45
N ARG A 109 -2.81 -5.49 16.81
CA ARG A 109 -1.88 -4.38 16.61
C ARG A 109 -1.48 -4.28 15.15
N PHE A 110 -1.53 -3.07 14.62
CA PHE A 110 -0.98 -2.79 13.30
C PHE A 110 0.46 -2.30 13.43
N THR A 111 1.35 -2.91 12.66
CA THR A 111 2.78 -2.60 12.65
C THR A 111 3.28 -2.38 11.24
N TYR A 112 4.45 -1.73 11.11
CA TYR A 112 5.04 -1.43 9.81
C TYR A 112 6.51 -1.85 9.69
N HIS A 113 7.26 -1.86 10.79
CA HIS A 113 8.68 -2.23 10.74
C HIS A 113 8.96 -3.72 10.95
N PHE A 114 7.96 -4.48 11.38
CA PHE A 114 7.99 -5.95 11.40
C PHE A 114 7.96 -6.48 9.96
N ARG A 115 8.99 -7.24 9.58
CA ARG A 115 9.12 -7.80 8.23
C ARG A 115 8.23 -9.00 8.00
N GLU A 116 7.99 -9.79 9.04
CA GLU A 116 7.20 -11.02 8.99
C GLU A 116 6.18 -11.00 10.13
N CYS A 117 4.91 -11.31 9.85
CA CYS A 117 3.83 -11.43 10.84
C CYS A 117 2.88 -12.59 10.50
N MET A 118 2.03 -12.96 11.47
CA MET A 118 1.02 -14.02 11.25
C MET A 118 -0.06 -13.59 10.25
N ILE A 119 -0.32 -12.29 10.15
CA ILE A 119 -1.20 -11.68 9.17
C ILE A 119 -0.47 -10.48 8.59
N GLU A 120 -0.50 -10.35 7.27
CA GLU A 120 0.13 -9.23 6.58
C GLU A 120 -0.84 -8.56 5.62
N LEU A 121 -0.75 -7.23 5.52
CA LEU A 121 -1.34 -6.46 4.45
C LEU A 121 -0.21 -6.00 3.53
N ARG A 122 -0.19 -6.53 2.31
CA ARG A 122 0.87 -6.32 1.32
C ARG A 122 0.31 -5.84 -0.02
N THR A 123 1.21 -5.32 -0.86
CA THR A 123 0.87 -5.00 -2.24
C THR A 123 0.92 -6.26 -3.11
N THR A 124 0.14 -6.28 -4.20
CA THR A 124 0.15 -7.37 -5.20
C THR A 124 1.55 -7.83 -5.62
N LEU A 125 2.46 -6.91 -5.92
CA LEU A 125 3.80 -7.26 -6.40
C LEU A 125 4.62 -8.00 -5.33
N HIS A 126 4.60 -7.49 -4.09
CA HIS A 126 5.29 -8.12 -2.96
C HIS A 126 4.81 -9.55 -2.71
N LEU A 127 3.49 -9.78 -2.70
CA LEU A 127 2.95 -11.12 -2.52
C LEU A 127 3.48 -12.10 -3.58
N PHE A 128 3.51 -11.70 -4.85
CA PHE A 128 4.02 -12.57 -5.92
C PHE A 128 5.53 -12.77 -5.87
N GLU A 129 6.32 -11.77 -5.45
CA GLU A 129 7.77 -11.91 -5.27
C GLU A 129 8.13 -12.88 -4.14
N HIS A 130 7.25 -13.01 -3.14
CA HIS A 130 7.44 -13.82 -1.93
C HIS A 130 6.42 -14.96 -1.82
N ALA A 131 5.84 -15.42 -2.93
CA ALA A 131 4.72 -16.38 -2.94
C ALA A 131 5.01 -17.67 -2.14
N ASP A 132 6.25 -18.14 -2.18
CA ASP A 132 6.70 -19.36 -1.49
C ASP A 132 6.80 -19.20 0.04
N GLU A 133 6.72 -17.97 0.56
CA GLU A 133 6.76 -17.67 2.00
C GLU A 133 5.36 -17.69 2.64
N TYR A 134 4.30 -17.67 1.85
CA TYR A 134 2.91 -17.55 2.34
C TYR A 134 2.16 -18.88 2.40
N LEU A 135 1.23 -18.96 3.35
CA LEU A 135 0.35 -20.11 3.55
C LEU A 135 -0.72 -20.18 2.45
N ASP A 136 -1.16 -21.38 2.09
CA ASP A 136 -2.40 -21.54 1.33
C ASP A 136 -3.61 -21.13 2.17
N LEU A 137 -4.23 -20.01 1.80
CA LEU A 137 -5.39 -19.44 2.49
C LEU A 137 -6.72 -20.09 2.10
N ARG A 138 -6.74 -21.02 1.12
CA ARG A 138 -7.99 -21.67 0.69
C ARG A 138 -8.78 -22.27 1.86
N PRO A 139 -8.20 -23.07 2.78
CA PRO A 139 -8.97 -23.67 3.86
C PRO A 139 -9.61 -22.62 4.79
N ILE A 140 -8.93 -21.49 5.00
CA ILE A 140 -9.43 -20.38 5.81
C ILE A 140 -10.59 -19.69 5.07
N LEU A 141 -10.39 -19.38 3.78
CA LEU A 141 -11.40 -18.69 2.97
C LEU A 141 -12.68 -19.53 2.86
N GLU A 142 -12.56 -20.83 2.55
CA GLU A 142 -13.71 -21.74 2.43
C GLU A 142 -14.46 -21.92 3.77
N SER A 143 -13.73 -21.95 4.89
CA SER A 143 -14.34 -22.04 6.22
C SER A 143 -15.08 -20.77 6.63
N CYS A 144 -14.55 -19.59 6.30
CA CYS A 144 -15.14 -18.32 6.70
C CYS A 144 -16.21 -17.81 5.71
N TYR A 145 -16.03 -18.09 4.42
CA TYR A 145 -16.84 -17.56 3.31
C TYR A 145 -17.10 -18.67 2.27
N PRO A 146 -17.92 -19.69 2.63
CA PRO A 146 -18.19 -20.81 1.76
C PRO A 146 -18.80 -20.37 0.42
N GLY A 147 -18.18 -20.79 -0.68
CA GLY A 147 -18.59 -20.45 -2.04
C GLY A 147 -18.16 -19.05 -2.52
N GLU A 148 -17.49 -18.26 -1.68
CA GLU A 148 -16.85 -16.98 -2.05
C GLU A 148 -17.79 -15.92 -2.69
N ASN A 149 -19.11 -16.05 -2.49
CA ASN A 149 -20.10 -15.15 -3.10
C ASN A 149 -20.00 -13.69 -2.60
N ASP A 150 -19.31 -13.48 -1.47
CA ASP A 150 -19.03 -12.16 -0.90
C ASP A 150 -17.86 -11.43 -1.60
N PHE A 151 -17.20 -12.09 -2.57
CA PHE A 151 -16.03 -11.55 -3.25
C PHE A 151 -16.27 -11.34 -4.75
N PHE A 152 -15.52 -10.39 -5.30
CA PHE A 152 -15.42 -10.20 -6.75
C PHE A 152 -14.50 -11.27 -7.34
N SER A 153 -15.06 -12.22 -8.08
CA SER A 153 -14.33 -13.36 -8.66
C SER A 153 -13.12 -12.93 -9.49
N GLU A 154 -13.27 -11.92 -10.34
CA GLU A 154 -12.18 -11.40 -11.17
C GLU A 154 -11.05 -10.75 -10.35
N ALA A 155 -11.36 -10.20 -9.17
CA ALA A 155 -10.35 -9.57 -8.31
C ALA A 155 -9.54 -10.60 -7.51
N ILE A 156 -10.16 -11.74 -7.13
CA ILE A 156 -9.48 -12.85 -6.45
C ILE A 156 -8.68 -13.69 -7.42
N ARG A 157 -9.15 -13.86 -8.66
CA ARG A 157 -8.57 -14.78 -9.64
C ARG A 157 -7.03 -14.72 -9.74
N PRO A 158 -6.38 -13.53 -9.78
CA PRO A 158 -4.92 -13.47 -9.90
C PRO A 158 -4.16 -14.04 -8.70
N PHE A 159 -4.79 -14.15 -7.52
CA PHE A 159 -4.18 -14.67 -6.30
C PHE A 159 -4.33 -16.19 -6.14
N ARG A 160 -4.88 -16.86 -7.17
CA ARG A 160 -4.96 -18.31 -7.25
C ARG A 160 -3.75 -18.85 -7.98
N GLU A 161 -3.03 -19.76 -7.35
CA GLU A 161 -1.90 -20.46 -7.95
C GLU A 161 -2.13 -21.97 -7.87
N GLY A 162 -2.55 -22.57 -8.99
CA GLY A 162 -3.03 -23.95 -9.01
C GLY A 162 -4.21 -24.12 -8.05
N GLU A 163 -4.05 -25.02 -7.08
CA GLU A 163 -5.04 -25.21 -6.01
C GLU A 163 -4.83 -24.27 -4.82
N ARG A 164 -3.80 -23.44 -4.76
CA ARG A 164 -3.58 -22.54 -3.62
C ARG A 164 -4.26 -21.18 -3.81
N ILE A 165 -4.64 -20.54 -2.70
CA ILE A 165 -4.95 -19.09 -2.66
C ILE A 165 -3.85 -18.42 -1.84
N LEU A 166 -3.02 -17.61 -2.49
CA LEU A 166 -1.87 -16.97 -1.86
C LEU A 166 -2.24 -15.71 -1.07
N GLY A 167 -3.37 -15.08 -1.42
CA GLY A 167 -3.80 -13.84 -0.79
C GLY A 167 -5.27 -13.52 -1.05
N ILE A 168 -5.86 -12.77 -0.13
CA ILE A 168 -7.25 -12.30 -0.20
C ILE A 168 -7.23 -10.78 -0.43
N PRO A 169 -7.73 -10.27 -1.57
CA PRO A 169 -7.82 -8.84 -1.81
C PRO A 169 -8.61 -8.13 -0.71
N PHE A 170 -7.95 -7.26 0.03
CA PHE A 170 -8.58 -6.38 1.02
C PHE A 170 -9.20 -5.16 0.35
N ALA A 171 -8.45 -4.59 -0.58
CA ALA A 171 -8.91 -3.51 -1.45
C ALA A 171 -8.34 -3.76 -2.85
N PHE A 172 -9.11 -3.44 -3.88
CA PHE A 172 -8.61 -3.38 -5.25
C PHE A 172 -9.20 -2.16 -5.94
N SER A 173 -8.42 -1.57 -6.83
CA SER A 173 -8.77 -0.28 -7.41
C SER A 173 -8.25 -0.16 -8.84
N PRO A 174 -9.10 0.23 -9.81
CA PRO A 174 -8.61 0.65 -11.11
C PRO A 174 -7.79 1.94 -10.98
N ARG A 175 -6.92 2.19 -11.96
CA ARG A 175 -6.10 3.40 -12.06
C ARG A 175 -6.86 4.47 -12.87
N VAL A 176 -6.92 5.69 -12.33
CA VAL A 176 -7.64 6.82 -12.93
C VAL A 176 -6.77 8.08 -12.89
N ILE A 177 -7.17 9.09 -13.64
CA ILE A 177 -6.60 10.44 -13.57
C ILE A 177 -7.62 11.33 -12.86
N TYR A 178 -7.28 11.75 -11.65
CA TYR A 178 -7.99 12.84 -10.96
C TYR A 178 -7.53 14.16 -11.55
N TYR A 179 -8.43 15.13 -11.64
CA TYR A 179 -8.09 16.45 -12.13
C TYR A 179 -8.87 17.56 -11.40
N ASN A 180 -8.30 18.75 -11.38
CA ASN A 180 -8.93 19.96 -10.83
C ASN A 180 -9.54 20.78 -11.97
N PRO A 181 -10.88 20.82 -12.15
CA PRO A 181 -11.51 21.53 -13.26
C PRO A 181 -11.23 23.05 -13.27
N HIS A 182 -11.01 23.65 -12.10
CA HIS A 182 -10.72 25.09 -11.99
C HIS A 182 -9.36 25.44 -12.61
N LEU A 183 -8.32 24.64 -12.37
CA LEU A 183 -7.00 24.88 -12.96
C LEU A 183 -7.03 24.77 -14.48
N PHE A 184 -7.80 23.84 -15.04
CA PHE A 184 -7.94 23.71 -16.49
C PHE A 184 -8.63 24.93 -17.10
N LYS A 185 -9.75 25.38 -16.51
CA LYS A 185 -10.44 26.60 -16.93
C LYS A 185 -9.53 27.83 -16.84
N ARG A 186 -8.79 27.97 -15.74
CA ARG A 186 -7.86 29.07 -15.50
C ARG A 186 -6.73 29.14 -16.54
N HIS A 187 -6.22 27.99 -16.98
CA HIS A 187 -5.14 27.89 -17.95
C HIS A 187 -5.63 27.66 -19.40
N GLY A 188 -6.93 27.85 -19.67
CA GLY A 188 -7.50 27.74 -21.02
C GLY A 188 -7.37 26.34 -21.64
N CYS A 189 -7.30 25.30 -20.81
CA CYS A 189 -7.20 23.91 -21.25
C CYS A 189 -8.59 23.26 -21.32
N PRO A 190 -8.91 22.49 -22.39
CA PRO A 190 -10.12 21.66 -22.42
C PRO A 190 -10.14 20.70 -21.24
N LEU A 191 -11.32 20.46 -20.66
CA LEU A 191 -11.47 19.51 -19.57
C LEU A 191 -11.24 18.07 -20.07
N PRO A 192 -10.50 17.21 -19.33
CA PRO A 192 -10.37 15.80 -19.65
C PRO A 192 -11.74 15.14 -19.82
N GLN A 193 -11.87 14.26 -20.81
CA GLN A 193 -13.09 13.50 -21.08
C GLN A 193 -12.80 12.00 -20.94
N ALA A 194 -13.84 11.19 -20.76
CA ALA A 194 -13.66 9.77 -20.50
C ALA A 194 -13.02 8.99 -21.67
N ASP A 195 -13.26 9.45 -22.90
CA ASP A 195 -12.86 8.81 -24.16
C ASP A 195 -11.63 9.47 -24.82
N TRP A 196 -10.91 10.32 -24.08
CA TRP A 196 -9.73 11.01 -24.58
C TRP A 196 -8.61 10.05 -25.03
N SER A 197 -7.96 10.42 -26.14
CA SER A 197 -6.82 9.69 -26.68
C SER A 197 -5.52 10.01 -25.94
N TRP A 198 -4.49 9.20 -26.16
CA TRP A 198 -3.12 9.47 -25.73
C TRP A 198 -2.64 10.84 -26.24
N GLU A 199 -2.97 11.15 -27.49
CA GLU A 199 -2.61 12.41 -28.13
C GLU A 199 -3.28 13.61 -27.47
N ASP A 200 -4.58 13.51 -27.12
CA ASP A 200 -5.31 14.55 -26.38
C ASP A 200 -4.71 14.78 -24.99
N PHE A 201 -4.40 13.69 -24.28
CA PHE A 201 -3.76 13.74 -22.96
C PHE A 201 -2.40 14.44 -23.03
N MET A 202 -1.54 14.05 -23.98
CA MET A 202 -0.21 14.64 -24.11
C MET A 202 -0.25 16.10 -24.56
N GLU A 203 -1.17 16.48 -25.46
CA GLU A 203 -1.38 17.88 -25.83
C GLU A 203 -1.85 18.71 -24.62
N CYS A 204 -2.74 18.16 -23.79
CA CYS A 204 -3.15 18.80 -22.54
C CYS A 204 -1.96 19.05 -21.60
N LEU A 205 -1.12 18.03 -21.36
CA LEU A 205 0.05 18.17 -20.51
C LEU A 205 1.04 19.20 -21.04
N ARG A 206 1.28 19.23 -22.36
CA ARG A 206 2.15 20.23 -23.01
C ARG A 206 1.62 21.65 -22.83
N ARG A 207 0.30 21.87 -22.88
CA ARG A 207 -0.30 23.18 -22.63
C ARG A 207 -0.12 23.60 -21.17
N LEU A 208 -0.45 22.72 -20.23
CA LEU A 208 -0.25 22.97 -18.81
C LEU A 208 1.22 23.28 -18.50
N ARG A 209 2.16 22.61 -19.19
CA ARG A 209 3.60 22.80 -19.00
C ARG A 209 4.13 24.18 -19.38
N ARG A 210 3.41 24.93 -20.24
CA ARG A 210 3.75 26.32 -20.57
C ARG A 210 3.52 27.26 -19.39
N GLU A 211 2.58 26.92 -18.51
CA GLU A 211 2.09 27.80 -17.43
C GLU A 211 2.48 27.30 -16.02
N LEU A 212 2.66 25.98 -15.87
CA LEU A 212 2.87 25.33 -14.57
C LEU A 212 4.19 24.56 -14.52
N PRO A 213 4.84 24.50 -13.34
CA PRO A 213 5.95 23.60 -13.09
C PRO A 213 5.45 22.12 -13.06
N PRO A 214 6.29 21.12 -13.38
CA PRO A 214 5.89 19.71 -13.43
C PRO A 214 5.18 19.21 -12.17
N GLU A 215 5.64 19.68 -11.00
CA GLU A 215 5.12 19.28 -9.69
C GLU A 215 3.68 19.75 -9.43
N LYS A 216 3.16 20.65 -10.27
CA LYS A 216 1.76 21.11 -10.27
C LYS A 216 0.96 20.57 -11.45
N ILE A 217 1.50 19.64 -12.24
CA ILE A 217 0.82 19.09 -13.40
C ILE A 217 0.35 17.67 -13.12
N LEU A 218 1.27 16.72 -12.97
CA LEU A 218 0.95 15.30 -12.80
C LEU A 218 2.14 14.60 -12.14
N ASN A 219 1.88 13.55 -11.37
CA ASN A 219 2.88 12.67 -10.78
C ASN A 219 3.40 11.64 -11.80
N TRP A 220 4.68 11.32 -11.69
CA TRP A 220 5.35 10.29 -12.48
C TRP A 220 6.43 9.62 -11.63
N GLN A 221 6.62 8.31 -11.79
CA GLN A 221 7.69 7.55 -11.13
C GLN A 221 8.03 6.28 -11.91
N ALA A 222 9.31 5.90 -11.94
CA ALA A 222 9.82 4.73 -12.65
C ALA A 222 9.50 3.37 -11.96
N MET A 223 8.40 3.28 -11.23
CA MET A 223 7.97 2.04 -10.58
C MET A 223 7.15 1.17 -11.53
N ALA A 224 7.29 -0.16 -11.42
CA ALA A 224 6.60 -1.14 -12.28
C ALA A 224 5.10 -0.88 -12.41
N TYR A 225 4.42 -0.67 -11.29
CA TYR A 225 2.98 -0.44 -11.26
C TYR A 225 2.53 0.87 -11.92
N TYR A 226 3.44 1.77 -12.33
CA TYR A 226 3.13 2.93 -13.16
C TYR A 226 3.26 2.59 -14.63
N TRP A 227 4.47 2.27 -15.09
CA TRP A 227 4.76 2.08 -16.51
C TRP A 227 4.03 0.88 -17.12
N LEU A 228 3.69 -0.15 -16.32
CA LEU A 228 2.91 -1.29 -16.79
C LEU A 228 1.53 -0.90 -17.31
N ASN A 229 0.90 0.15 -16.76
CA ASN A 229 -0.38 0.61 -17.29
C ASN A 229 -0.26 1.09 -18.74
N PHE A 230 0.82 1.79 -19.09
CA PHE A 230 1.03 2.30 -20.44
C PHE A 230 1.38 1.16 -21.40
N VAL A 231 2.16 0.18 -20.95
CA VAL A 231 2.43 -1.06 -21.69
C VAL A 231 1.15 -1.81 -22.00
N TYR A 232 0.31 -2.08 -20.99
CA TYR A 232 -0.93 -2.83 -21.18
C TYR A 232 -1.94 -2.06 -22.02
N ARG A 233 -2.10 -0.74 -21.81
CA ARG A 233 -3.00 0.09 -22.62
C ARG A 233 -2.56 0.22 -24.07
N ALA A 234 -1.26 0.17 -24.35
CA ALA A 234 -0.74 0.08 -25.72
C ALA A 234 -0.91 -1.33 -26.35
N GLY A 235 -1.56 -2.27 -25.65
CA GLY A 235 -1.76 -3.65 -26.08
C GLY A 235 -0.53 -4.55 -25.91
N GLY A 236 0.48 -4.09 -25.18
CA GLY A 236 1.68 -4.86 -24.84
C GLY A 236 1.44 -5.84 -23.69
N ARG A 237 2.36 -6.78 -23.52
CA ARG A 237 2.37 -7.78 -22.44
C ARG A 237 3.81 -8.02 -21.99
N LEU A 238 4.01 -8.37 -20.72
CA LEU A 238 5.30 -8.85 -20.24
C LEU A 238 5.50 -10.32 -20.62
N PHE A 239 4.48 -11.11 -20.32
CA PHE A 239 4.48 -12.56 -20.51
C PHE A 239 3.21 -12.97 -21.25
N VAL A 240 3.34 -13.95 -22.14
CA VAL A 240 2.23 -14.58 -22.83
C VAL A 240 2.29 -16.09 -22.61
N HIS A 241 1.21 -16.66 -22.11
CA HIS A 241 1.05 -18.12 -22.02
C HIS A 241 0.33 -18.60 -23.27
N HIS A 242 1.05 -19.34 -24.12
CA HIS A 242 0.46 -19.97 -25.32
C HIS A 242 -0.31 -21.25 -24.99
N GLN A 243 0.07 -21.91 -23.89
CA GLN A 243 -0.52 -23.14 -23.39
C GLN A 243 -0.55 -23.11 -21.87
N GLU A 244 -1.61 -23.67 -21.29
CA GLU A 244 -1.75 -23.82 -19.84
C GLU A 244 -0.66 -24.74 -19.29
N GLY A 245 0.07 -24.29 -18.25
CA GLY A 245 1.22 -25.01 -17.70
C GLY A 245 2.53 -24.92 -18.51
N GLY A 246 2.53 -24.24 -19.67
CA GLY A 246 3.73 -23.99 -20.47
C GLY A 246 4.58 -22.84 -19.92
N GLN A 247 5.87 -22.82 -20.28
CA GLN A 247 6.74 -21.68 -19.95
C GLN A 247 6.22 -20.41 -20.63
N PRO A 248 6.09 -19.29 -19.90
CA PRO A 248 5.63 -18.04 -20.48
C PRO A 248 6.67 -17.50 -21.48
N GLU A 249 6.20 -17.01 -22.62
CA GLU A 249 7.03 -16.26 -23.56
C GLU A 249 7.19 -14.82 -23.06
N LEU A 250 8.43 -14.35 -22.93
CA LEU A 250 8.73 -12.94 -22.64
C LEU A 250 8.44 -12.09 -23.88
N GLN A 251 7.55 -11.10 -23.76
CA GLN A 251 7.15 -10.18 -24.84
C GLN A 251 7.42 -8.70 -24.52
N LEU A 252 8.36 -8.44 -23.62
CA LEU A 252 8.75 -7.07 -23.24
C LEU A 252 9.29 -6.25 -24.42
N ASP A 253 9.90 -6.90 -25.42
CA ASP A 253 10.48 -6.26 -26.60
C ASP A 253 9.56 -6.23 -27.83
N SER A 254 8.30 -6.69 -27.69
CA SER A 254 7.30 -6.60 -28.75
C SER A 254 7.05 -5.14 -29.18
N PRO A 255 6.61 -4.88 -30.43
CA PRO A 255 6.30 -3.51 -30.88
C PRO A 255 5.29 -2.80 -29.97
N ARG A 256 4.29 -3.52 -29.45
CA ARG A 256 3.27 -2.97 -28.54
C ARG A 256 3.84 -2.64 -27.15
N SER A 257 4.69 -3.51 -26.60
CA SER A 257 5.36 -3.24 -25.32
C SER A 257 6.33 -2.06 -25.43
N LYS A 258 7.12 -1.99 -26.51
CA LYS A 258 8.00 -0.84 -26.80
C LYS A 258 7.22 0.46 -26.97
N ARG A 259 6.04 0.43 -27.61
CA ARG A 259 5.16 1.60 -27.74
C ARG A 259 4.71 2.13 -26.39
N GLY A 260 4.23 1.27 -25.49
CA GLY A 260 3.80 1.70 -24.16
C GLY A 260 4.95 2.22 -23.30
N LEU A 261 6.14 1.61 -23.38
CA LEU A 261 7.35 2.12 -22.72
C LEU A 261 7.77 3.49 -23.28
N ALA A 262 7.74 3.66 -24.60
CA ALA A 262 8.04 4.93 -25.24
C ALA A 262 7.07 6.04 -24.80
N ALA A 263 5.77 5.74 -24.73
CA ALA A 263 4.75 6.66 -24.22
C ALA A 263 5.01 7.06 -22.75
N PHE A 264 5.38 6.10 -21.91
CA PHE A 264 5.73 6.39 -20.52
C PHE A 264 6.99 7.27 -20.37
N LEU A 265 7.98 7.10 -21.27
CA LEU A 265 9.17 7.95 -21.34
C LEU A 265 8.81 9.36 -21.84
N GLU A 266 8.00 9.47 -22.89
CA GLU A 266 7.50 10.74 -23.43
C GLU A 266 6.76 11.56 -22.34
N LEU A 267 5.92 10.88 -21.54
CA LEU A 267 5.27 11.49 -20.37
C LEU A 267 6.30 12.02 -19.36
N GLY A 268 7.33 11.21 -19.07
CA GLY A 268 8.42 11.60 -18.18
C GLY A 268 9.21 12.82 -18.69
N GLU A 269 9.44 12.93 -20.00
CA GLU A 269 10.10 14.09 -20.62
C GLU A 269 9.30 15.38 -20.41
N VAL A 270 7.98 15.35 -20.65
CA VAL A 270 7.10 16.50 -20.41
C VAL A 270 7.12 16.93 -18.94
N LEU A 271 7.28 15.96 -18.03
CA LEU A 271 7.32 16.15 -16.58
C LEU A 271 8.75 16.29 -16.01
N ASN A 272 9.77 16.41 -16.88
CA ASN A 272 11.19 16.52 -16.52
C ASN A 272 11.75 15.36 -15.65
N PHE A 273 11.08 14.20 -15.58
CA PHE A 273 11.45 13.04 -14.74
C PHE A 273 11.65 13.34 -13.24
N ARG A 274 11.20 14.50 -12.75
CA ARG A 274 11.52 15.00 -11.41
C ARG A 274 10.32 15.10 -10.48
N THR A 275 9.12 14.85 -10.98
CA THR A 275 7.91 14.91 -10.17
C THR A 275 7.97 13.85 -9.08
N GLN A 276 7.96 14.28 -7.82
CA GLN A 276 7.85 13.36 -6.70
C GLN A 276 6.37 13.14 -6.37
N THR A 277 5.93 11.89 -6.33
CA THR A 277 4.51 11.55 -6.09
C THR A 277 3.97 12.21 -4.82
N SER A 278 4.74 12.27 -3.73
CA SER A 278 4.32 12.94 -2.48
C SER A 278 4.11 14.45 -2.66
N ILE A 279 5.00 15.13 -3.38
CA ILE A 279 4.90 16.58 -3.63
C ILE A 279 3.65 16.88 -4.46
N VAL A 280 3.45 16.14 -5.56
CA VAL A 280 2.27 16.34 -6.42
C VAL A 280 0.99 15.97 -5.68
N ARG A 281 1.00 14.88 -4.90
CA ARG A 281 -0.14 14.47 -4.06
C ARG A 281 -0.55 15.58 -3.12
N ASP A 282 0.40 16.12 -2.35
CA ASP A 282 0.10 17.14 -1.36
C ASP A 282 -0.35 18.45 -2.02
N ALA A 283 0.20 18.80 -3.20
CA ALA A 283 -0.27 19.91 -4.01
C ALA A 283 -1.70 19.67 -4.52
N PHE A 284 -2.01 18.46 -5.01
CA PHE A 284 -3.35 18.12 -5.51
C PHE A 284 -4.40 18.17 -4.39
N LEU A 285 -4.09 17.64 -3.20
CA LEU A 285 -4.97 17.71 -2.03
C LEU A 285 -5.23 19.14 -1.54
N ARG A 286 -4.36 20.10 -1.89
CA ARG A 286 -4.56 21.54 -1.63
C ARG A 286 -5.20 22.28 -2.82
N GLY A 287 -5.57 21.58 -3.90
CA GLY A 287 -6.11 22.19 -5.13
C GLY A 287 -5.05 22.95 -5.96
N GLU A 288 -3.76 22.70 -5.74
CA GLU A 288 -2.64 23.42 -6.37
C GLU A 288 -2.02 22.67 -7.56
N ALA A 289 -2.38 21.41 -7.80
CA ALA A 289 -1.94 20.61 -8.93
C ALA A 289 -3.11 20.28 -9.88
N ALA A 290 -2.84 20.29 -11.18
CA ALA A 290 -3.84 20.11 -12.22
C ALA A 290 -4.40 18.68 -12.24
N MET A 291 -3.53 17.68 -12.16
CA MET A 291 -3.91 16.27 -12.23
C MET A 291 -3.15 15.42 -11.19
N TYR A 292 -3.69 14.24 -10.89
CA TYR A 292 -3.04 13.20 -10.12
C TYR A 292 -3.44 11.82 -10.63
N PHE A 293 -2.46 10.99 -11.00
CA PHE A 293 -2.63 9.62 -11.49
C PHE A 293 -2.47 8.62 -10.35
N GLU A 294 -3.54 7.93 -9.95
CA GLU A 294 -3.52 6.98 -8.84
C GLU A 294 -4.68 5.98 -8.94
N GLY A 295 -4.70 4.98 -8.07
CA GLY A 295 -5.90 4.17 -7.88
C GLY A 295 -7.11 5.02 -7.45
N ARG A 296 -8.32 4.65 -7.88
CA ARG A 296 -9.62 5.08 -7.31
C ARG A 296 -9.64 5.16 -5.77
N GLN A 297 -8.89 4.30 -5.08
CA GLN A 297 -8.77 4.35 -3.61
C GLN A 297 -8.19 5.66 -3.05
N PHE A 298 -7.56 6.49 -3.89
CA PHE A 298 -7.11 7.83 -3.50
C PHE A 298 -8.26 8.77 -3.10
N LEU A 299 -9.50 8.45 -3.48
CA LEU A 299 -10.72 9.08 -2.95
C LEU A 299 -10.72 9.21 -1.42
N ASN A 300 -10.20 8.22 -0.71
CA ASN A 300 -10.11 8.24 0.75
C ASN A 300 -9.25 9.41 1.27
N HIS A 301 -8.17 9.75 0.56
CA HIS A 301 -7.32 10.90 0.89
C HIS A 301 -8.03 12.22 0.57
N LEU A 302 -8.75 12.30 -0.55
CA LEU A 302 -9.52 13.48 -0.94
C LEU A 302 -10.61 13.80 0.09
N MET A 303 -11.38 12.79 0.50
CA MET A 303 -12.40 12.93 1.55
C MET A 303 -11.81 13.38 2.88
N THR A 304 -10.67 12.79 3.29
CA THR A 304 -10.00 13.14 4.56
C THR A 304 -9.41 14.54 4.55
N ALA A 305 -8.93 15.00 3.38
CA ALA A 305 -8.46 16.37 3.20
C ALA A 305 -9.60 17.39 3.09
N GLY A 306 -10.86 16.95 2.93
CA GLY A 306 -12.00 17.83 2.69
C GLY A 306 -11.96 18.56 1.35
N TYR A 307 -11.23 18.02 0.37
CA TYR A 307 -11.11 18.62 -0.96
C TYR A 307 -12.20 18.03 -1.88
N GLU A 308 -13.11 18.89 -2.34
CA GLU A 308 -14.27 18.50 -3.16
C GLU A 308 -14.22 19.02 -4.60
N GLU A 309 -13.34 19.98 -4.91
CA GLU A 309 -13.24 20.58 -6.25
C GLU A 309 -12.36 19.75 -7.21
N TRP A 310 -12.69 18.47 -7.35
CA TRP A 310 -12.00 17.54 -8.23
C TRP A 310 -13.00 16.68 -9.02
N GLU A 311 -12.53 16.16 -10.15
CA GLU A 311 -13.23 15.16 -10.95
C GLU A 311 -12.23 14.05 -11.31
N ALA A 312 -12.70 12.95 -11.89
CA ALA A 312 -11.84 11.86 -12.33
C ALA A 312 -12.27 11.31 -13.70
N VAL A 313 -11.29 10.93 -14.51
CA VAL A 313 -11.48 10.27 -15.81
C VAL A 313 -10.63 8.99 -15.89
N PRO A 314 -11.02 8.01 -16.72
CA PRO A 314 -10.15 6.89 -17.08
C PRO A 314 -8.81 7.35 -17.65
N MET A 315 -7.84 6.44 -17.66
CA MET A 315 -6.59 6.66 -18.39
C MET A 315 -6.85 6.85 -19.89
N PRO A 316 -6.02 7.62 -20.61
CA PRO A 316 -6.21 7.84 -22.05
C PRO A 316 -6.12 6.55 -22.85
N HIS A 317 -6.88 6.48 -23.94
CA HIS A 317 -6.85 5.34 -24.87
C HIS A 317 -5.70 5.46 -25.86
N PHE A 318 -5.11 4.32 -26.22
CA PHE A 318 -4.18 4.24 -27.35
C PHE A 318 -4.96 3.76 -28.58
N THR A 319 -4.75 4.39 -29.74
CA THR A 319 -5.22 3.85 -31.02
C THR A 319 -4.71 2.43 -31.20
N ASP A 320 -5.58 1.46 -31.51
CA ASP A 320 -5.28 0.01 -31.55
C ASP A 320 -4.73 -0.58 -30.23
N GLY A 321 -5.02 0.09 -29.12
CA GLY A 321 -4.69 -0.35 -27.77
C GLY A 321 -5.81 -1.14 -27.10
N GLU A 322 -5.68 -1.32 -25.79
CA GLU A 322 -6.65 -2.04 -24.96
C GLU A 322 -7.06 -1.21 -23.75
N ASP A 323 -8.31 -1.31 -23.34
CA ASP A 323 -8.80 -0.61 -22.14
C ASP A 323 -8.60 -1.44 -20.88
N VAL A 324 -7.33 -1.60 -20.51
CA VAL A 324 -6.90 -2.37 -19.34
C VAL A 324 -5.95 -1.56 -18.48
N THR A 325 -5.92 -1.82 -17.18
CA THR A 325 -4.95 -1.24 -16.23
C THR A 325 -4.37 -2.34 -15.37
N SER A 326 -3.16 -2.16 -14.85
CA SER A 326 -2.65 -3.07 -13.82
C SER A 326 -3.55 -2.99 -12.59
N GLN A 327 -3.94 -4.15 -12.06
CA GLN A 327 -4.70 -4.19 -10.81
C GLN A 327 -3.83 -3.64 -9.68
N SER A 328 -4.36 -2.67 -8.95
CA SER A 328 -3.76 -2.17 -7.72
C SER A 328 -4.54 -2.76 -6.56
N SER A 329 -3.97 -3.75 -5.87
CA SER A 329 -4.60 -4.33 -4.68
C SER A 329 -3.71 -4.22 -3.45
N ASP A 330 -4.37 -3.96 -2.32
CA ASP A 330 -3.87 -4.29 -0.99
C ASP A 330 -4.43 -5.68 -0.65
N VAL A 331 -3.57 -6.59 -0.23
CA VAL A 331 -3.86 -8.03 -0.14
C VAL A 331 -3.52 -8.52 1.25
N LEU A 332 -4.44 -9.26 1.86
CA LEU A 332 -4.20 -10.00 3.09
C LEU A 332 -3.51 -11.32 2.75
N CYS A 333 -2.37 -11.58 3.35
CA CYS A 333 -1.57 -12.79 3.17
C CYS A 333 -1.04 -13.34 4.49
#